data_AF-A0A934DR52-F1
#
_entry.id   AF-A0A934DR52-F1
#
_cell.length_a   1.000
_cell.length_b   1.000
_cell.length_c   1.000
_cell.angle_alpha   90.00
_cell.angle_beta   90.00
_cell.angle_gamma   90.00
#
_symmetry.space_group_name_H-M   'P 1'
#
loop_
_entity.id
_entity.type
_entity.pdbx_description
1 polymer ?
#
loop_
_entity_poly.entity_id
_entity_poly.type
_entity_poly.pdbx_seq_one_letter_code
_entity_poly.pdbx_strand_id
1 'polypeptide(L)'
;MTSLRPAAWLGVVAAAALLCVYAGCSSDASGPTPTPNVGGSGGSAGAGGAATGGAAGTGGAAGQGGAAGTGGAAGTGGAAGTGGVAGAAGAAGQGGSAGAGGSGTAGDHLLISEVCILGDSGEFIELWNPTSQEVDLSDYYVADNSAYYKLTSGPWNPTQTAGTDFLVRFPAGTKLAAGGVLVIGANPAGFETEYGKCPTLYLNTAAAPVTCGGNPVPAMLIPPNGSLGDKFGSLLSNNREMIILFSWDGSASTVKDVDYVTWGDQFDDDTRMDKTGVAGYQGDTARASQKGAPTGFVPDAGVPDGGGANLSIERCTIESSEKLSGGNGLTGHDETSEDFSASFKASQSPTPGVKATCLP
;
A
#
# COMPACT_ATOMS: atom_id res chain seq x y z
N MET A 1 40.46 59.73 -27.48
CA MET A 1 39.08 59.49 -27.95
C MET A 1 38.53 58.38 -27.07
N THR A 2 38.06 58.69 -25.86
CA THR A 2 36.62 58.87 -25.52
C THR A 2 35.74 57.80 -26.17
N SER A 3 34.84 57.05 -25.54
CA SER A 3 34.31 56.88 -24.18
C SER A 3 33.05 55.99 -24.39
N LEU A 4 32.49 55.42 -23.31
CA LEU A 4 31.11 54.89 -23.18
C LEU A 4 30.89 53.38 -23.43
N ARG A 5 30.98 52.61 -22.34
CA ARG A 5 29.88 51.71 -21.88
C ARG A 5 28.91 52.55 -21.01
N PRO A 6 27.75 52.07 -20.49
CA PRO A 6 27.04 50.78 -20.64
C PRO A 6 25.51 50.94 -20.88
N ALA A 7 24.77 49.84 -21.03
CA ALA A 7 23.34 49.81 -20.67
C ALA A 7 22.97 48.44 -20.08
N ALA A 8 22.78 48.43 -18.77
CA ALA A 8 22.14 47.36 -18.02
C ALA A 8 20.63 47.41 -18.27
N TRP A 9 19.99 46.25 -18.46
CA TRP A 9 18.55 46.13 -18.44
C TRP A 9 18.14 45.56 -17.07
N LEU A 10 17.75 46.47 -16.18
CA LEU A 10 16.99 46.18 -14.96
C LEU A 10 15.51 46.25 -15.36
N GLY A 11 14.74 45.18 -15.14
CA GLY A 11 13.34 45.08 -15.54
C GLY A 11 12.47 44.36 -14.52
N VAL A 12 12.23 45.04 -13.39
CA VAL A 12 10.99 45.07 -12.57
C VAL A 12 10.41 43.74 -12.06
N VAL A 13 10.60 43.52 -10.76
CA VAL A 13 9.78 42.69 -9.87
C VAL A 13 8.41 43.34 -9.71
N ALA A 14 7.33 42.63 -10.04
CA ALA A 14 5.97 43.01 -9.67
C ALA A 14 5.46 42.08 -8.56
N ALA A 15 5.57 42.55 -7.31
CA ALA A 15 4.91 41.96 -6.16
C ALA A 15 3.47 42.49 -6.08
N ALA A 16 2.48 41.63 -6.24
CA ALA A 16 1.09 41.95 -5.94
C ALA A 16 0.74 41.41 -4.55
N ALA A 17 0.84 42.29 -3.55
CA ALA A 17 0.26 42.07 -2.23
C ALA A 17 -1.24 42.33 -2.30
N LEU A 18 -2.06 41.33 -1.96
CA LEU A 18 -3.50 41.50 -1.78
C LEU A 18 -3.78 41.50 -0.26
N LEU A 19 -4.08 42.67 0.28
CA LEU A 19 -4.42 42.87 1.70
C LEU A 19 -5.75 43.64 1.83
N CYS A 20 -6.67 43.00 2.55
CA CYS A 20 -7.80 43.52 3.35
C CYS A 20 -8.95 44.30 2.69
N VAL A 21 -10.17 43.74 2.83
CA VAL A 21 -11.30 44.49 3.42
C VAL A 21 -11.96 43.62 4.50
N TYR A 22 -11.83 44.11 5.72
CA TYR A 22 -12.58 43.74 6.92
C TYR A 22 -13.94 44.46 6.87
N ALA A 23 -15.04 43.76 7.12
CA ALA A 23 -16.31 44.36 7.53
C ALA A 23 -16.88 43.52 8.67
N GLY A 24 -16.75 44.04 9.89
CA GLY A 24 -17.46 43.57 11.07
C GLY A 24 -18.70 44.42 11.35
N CYS A 25 -19.56 43.88 12.22
CA CYS A 25 -20.47 44.52 13.21
C CYS A 25 -21.56 43.48 13.52
N SER A 26 -21.49 42.73 14.62
CA SER A 26 -21.77 43.09 16.03
C SER A 26 -23.25 43.39 16.31
N SER A 27 -23.85 42.58 17.19
CA SER A 27 -24.41 43.08 18.45
C SER A 27 -24.70 41.94 19.42
N ASP A 28 -24.07 42.03 20.60
CA ASP A 28 -24.34 41.29 21.83
C ASP A 28 -25.81 41.39 22.28
N ALA A 29 -26.28 40.44 23.09
CA ALA A 29 -26.76 40.73 24.45
C ALA A 29 -27.34 39.49 25.18
N SER A 30 -26.73 39.22 26.34
CA SER A 30 -27.36 38.89 27.64
C SER A 30 -28.10 37.55 27.84
N GLY A 31 -27.48 36.66 28.64
CA GLY A 31 -28.16 36.16 29.85
C GLY A 31 -28.19 37.25 30.95
N PRO A 32 -28.86 37.10 32.12
CA PRO A 32 -28.80 35.87 32.92
C PRO A 32 -30.04 35.53 33.82
N THR A 33 -29.91 34.40 34.52
CA THR A 33 -30.34 34.07 35.91
C THR A 33 -31.75 33.52 36.26
N PRO A 34 -31.79 32.65 37.31
CA PRO A 34 -32.89 31.75 37.65
C PRO A 34 -33.72 32.25 38.85
N THR A 35 -34.86 31.62 39.15
CA THR A 35 -35.46 31.66 40.51
C THR A 35 -36.47 30.52 40.78
N PRO A 36 -36.78 30.25 42.06
CA PRO A 36 -37.20 28.96 42.61
C PRO A 36 -38.69 28.91 43.01
N ASN A 37 -39.25 27.73 43.29
CA ASN A 37 -39.81 27.38 44.61
C ASN A 37 -40.64 26.08 44.65
N VAL A 38 -40.43 25.38 45.77
CA VAL A 38 -41.29 24.49 46.59
C VAL A 38 -42.75 24.21 46.21
N GLY A 39 -43.15 22.96 46.47
CA GLY A 39 -44.13 22.70 47.55
C GLY A 39 -45.31 21.77 47.25
N GLY A 40 -45.52 20.79 48.13
CA GLY A 40 -46.80 20.12 48.42
C GLY A 40 -46.98 18.74 47.76
N SER A 41 -46.78 17.60 48.43
CA SER A 41 -47.51 16.95 49.54
C SER A 41 -48.87 16.33 49.15
N GLY A 42 -49.00 15.02 49.37
CA GLY A 42 -50.19 14.46 50.04
C GLY A 42 -50.98 13.35 49.34
N GLY A 43 -50.88 12.13 49.90
CA GLY A 43 -51.94 11.11 49.95
C GLY A 43 -52.08 10.21 48.72
N SER A 44 -52.45 8.93 48.81
CA SER A 44 -52.63 7.99 49.92
C SER A 44 -52.87 6.60 49.30
N ALA A 45 -52.73 5.56 50.12
CA ALA A 45 -52.68 4.15 49.77
C ALA A 45 -53.82 3.57 48.92
N GLY A 46 -53.48 2.58 48.08
CA GLY A 46 -54.38 1.58 47.53
C GLY A 46 -53.71 0.20 47.61
N ALA A 47 -54.34 -0.71 48.34
CA ALA A 47 -53.82 -2.02 48.69
C ALA A 47 -53.97 -3.07 47.56
N GLY A 48 -53.07 -4.06 47.57
CA GLY A 48 -53.39 -5.48 47.41
C GLY A 48 -53.77 -6.00 46.03
N GLY A 49 -52.83 -6.69 45.39
CA GLY A 49 -53.12 -7.58 44.26
C GLY A 49 -51.95 -8.53 44.02
N ALA A 50 -51.98 -9.70 44.65
CA ALA A 50 -51.09 -10.80 44.33
C ALA A 50 -51.47 -11.39 42.97
N ALA A 51 -50.53 -11.46 42.03
CA ALA A 51 -50.65 -12.26 40.82
C ALA A 51 -49.31 -12.94 40.50
N THR A 52 -49.31 -14.24 40.77
CA THR A 52 -48.59 -15.36 40.13
C THR A 52 -47.52 -15.03 39.09
N GLY A 53 -46.33 -15.60 39.32
CA GLY A 53 -45.15 -15.51 38.48
C GLY A 53 -45.37 -15.90 37.02
N GLY A 54 -44.87 -15.05 36.12
CA GLY A 54 -44.64 -15.38 34.72
C GLY A 54 -43.40 -16.26 34.59
N ALA A 55 -43.54 -17.36 33.86
CA ALA A 55 -42.44 -18.25 33.51
C ALA A 55 -41.37 -17.51 32.72
N ALA A 56 -40.10 -17.72 33.10
CA ALA A 56 -38.96 -17.25 32.31
C ALA A 56 -38.98 -17.90 30.92
N GLY A 57 -38.70 -17.10 29.89
CA GLY A 57 -38.63 -17.56 28.51
C GLY A 57 -37.60 -18.68 28.34
N THR A 58 -37.97 -19.72 27.59
CA THR A 58 -37.06 -20.79 27.19
C THR A 58 -36.00 -20.21 26.26
N GLY A 59 -34.76 -20.14 26.73
CA GLY A 59 -33.60 -19.83 25.89
C GLY A 59 -33.48 -20.82 24.74
N GLY A 60 -33.05 -20.32 23.58
CA GLY A 60 -32.83 -21.13 22.38
C GLY A 60 -31.85 -22.28 22.63
N ALA A 61 -32.01 -23.36 21.87
CA ALA A 61 -31.16 -24.53 21.94
C ALA A 61 -29.68 -24.15 21.71
N ALA A 62 -28.81 -24.60 22.61
CA ALA A 62 -27.36 -24.51 22.43
C ALA A 62 -26.96 -25.34 21.20
N GLY A 63 -26.09 -24.77 20.35
CA GLY A 63 -25.49 -25.49 19.24
C GLY A 63 -24.75 -26.75 19.71
N GLN A 64 -24.82 -27.82 18.92
CA GLN A 64 -24.11 -29.06 19.19
C GLN A 64 -22.60 -28.77 19.17
N GLY A 65 -21.94 -28.97 20.31
CA GLY A 65 -20.48 -28.94 20.39
C GLY A 65 -19.88 -30.07 19.55
N GLY A 66 -18.77 -29.78 18.86
CA GLY A 66 -18.00 -30.77 18.11
C GLY A 66 -17.56 -31.94 18.99
N ALA A 67 -17.30 -33.08 18.35
CA ALA A 67 -16.90 -34.33 19.02
C ALA A 67 -15.68 -34.11 19.94
N ALA A 68 -15.76 -34.63 21.16
CA ALA A 68 -14.66 -34.62 22.12
C ALA A 68 -13.47 -35.43 21.57
N GLY A 69 -12.27 -34.87 21.66
CA GLY A 69 -11.03 -35.61 21.42
C GLY A 69 -10.91 -36.80 22.36
N THR A 70 -10.39 -37.91 21.86
CA THR A 70 -10.16 -39.13 22.64
C THR A 70 -9.16 -38.85 23.77
N GLY A 71 -9.62 -38.94 25.02
CA GLY A 71 -8.78 -38.79 26.21
C GLY A 71 -7.75 -39.92 26.32
N GLY A 72 -6.53 -39.56 26.70
CA GLY A 72 -5.50 -40.51 27.13
C GLY A 72 -5.90 -41.22 28.43
N ALA A 73 -5.31 -42.40 28.64
CA ALA A 73 -5.62 -43.29 29.76
C ALA A 73 -5.45 -42.64 31.14
N ALA A 74 -6.36 -42.99 32.06
CA ALA A 74 -6.37 -42.51 33.45
C ALA A 74 -5.15 -43.02 34.23
N GLY A 75 -4.37 -42.09 34.80
CA GLY A 75 -3.37 -42.38 35.83
C GLY A 75 -4.04 -42.58 37.19
N THR A 76 -3.58 -43.58 37.94
CA THR A 76 -4.06 -43.94 39.28
C THR A 76 -3.74 -42.85 40.31
N GLY A 77 -4.71 -42.53 41.19
CA GLY A 77 -4.65 -41.45 42.16
C GLY A 77 -3.60 -41.63 43.27
N GLY A 78 -2.92 -40.54 43.59
CA GLY A 78 -2.08 -40.36 44.78
C GLY A 78 -2.76 -39.44 45.80
N ALA A 79 -2.40 -39.62 47.08
CA ALA A 79 -3.02 -38.97 48.25
C ALA A 79 -2.84 -37.43 48.29
N ALA A 80 -3.78 -36.75 48.97
CA ALA A 80 -3.84 -35.31 49.12
C ALA A 80 -2.64 -34.72 49.88
N GLY A 81 -1.93 -33.80 49.24
CA GLY A 81 -0.86 -32.97 49.80
C GLY A 81 -1.25 -31.49 49.84
N THR A 82 -0.69 -30.78 50.82
CA THR A 82 -1.00 -29.41 51.24
C THR A 82 -0.76 -28.33 50.18
N GLY A 83 -1.55 -27.25 50.27
CA GLY A 83 -1.68 -26.17 49.28
C GLY A 83 -0.39 -25.54 48.78
N GLY A 84 -0.30 -25.43 47.44
CA GLY A 84 0.70 -24.68 46.71
C GLY A 84 0.21 -23.28 46.34
N VAL A 85 1.17 -22.36 46.22
CA VAL A 85 1.02 -20.97 45.76
C VAL A 85 0.34 -20.87 44.39
N ALA A 86 -0.47 -19.81 44.19
CA ALA A 86 -1.16 -19.54 42.93
C ALA A 86 -0.18 -19.46 41.76
N GLY A 87 -0.39 -20.30 40.74
CA GLY A 87 0.37 -20.28 39.50
C GLY A 87 0.14 -18.99 38.71
N ALA A 88 1.18 -18.51 38.04
CA ALA A 88 1.09 -17.38 37.13
C ALA A 88 0.06 -17.65 36.02
N ALA A 89 -0.71 -16.63 35.65
CA ALA A 89 -1.67 -16.69 34.56
C ALA A 89 -0.97 -17.21 33.28
N GLY A 90 -1.55 -18.23 32.66
CA GLY A 90 -1.07 -18.75 31.38
C GLY A 90 -1.06 -17.66 30.31
N ALA A 91 -0.05 -17.67 29.45
CA ALA A 91 0.01 -16.80 28.29
C ALA A 91 -1.28 -16.94 27.46
N ALA A 92 -1.76 -15.81 26.94
CA ALA A 92 -2.90 -15.78 26.02
C ALA A 92 -2.65 -16.77 24.87
N GLY A 93 -3.67 -17.59 24.56
CA GLY A 93 -3.60 -18.53 23.45
C GLY A 93 -3.28 -17.79 22.17
N GLN A 94 -2.34 -18.33 21.38
CA GLN A 94 -2.15 -17.87 20.02
C GLN A 94 -3.47 -18.09 19.27
N GLY A 95 -3.98 -17.02 18.66
CA GLY A 95 -5.17 -17.08 17.81
C GLY A 95 -5.02 -18.19 16.78
N GLY A 96 -6.10 -18.93 16.54
CA GLY A 96 -6.11 -20.05 15.60
C GLY A 96 -5.61 -19.62 14.23
N SER A 97 -4.84 -20.51 13.60
CA SER A 97 -4.34 -20.36 12.24
C SER A 97 -5.50 -20.02 11.31
N ALA A 98 -5.41 -18.86 10.64
CA ALA A 98 -6.26 -18.58 9.50
C ALA A 98 -6.07 -19.71 8.47
N GLY A 99 -7.16 -20.08 7.80
CA GLY A 99 -7.24 -21.24 6.92
C GLY A 99 -6.09 -21.29 5.93
N ALA A 100 -5.68 -22.50 5.54
CA ALA A 100 -4.67 -22.74 4.53
C ALA A 100 -5.03 -21.99 3.23
N GLY A 101 -4.51 -20.77 3.09
CA GLY A 101 -4.33 -20.08 1.82
C GLY A 101 -3.42 -20.92 0.94
N GLY A 102 -3.60 -20.80 -0.37
CA GLY A 102 -3.09 -21.72 -1.39
C GLY A 102 -1.64 -22.18 -1.19
N SER A 103 -1.34 -23.39 -1.67
CA SER A 103 0.04 -23.85 -1.83
C SER A 103 0.64 -23.21 -3.08
N GLY A 104 0.73 -21.89 -3.10
CA GLY A 104 1.42 -21.19 -4.18
C GLY A 104 2.87 -21.64 -4.27
N THR A 105 3.46 -21.49 -5.44
CA THR A 105 4.89 -21.72 -5.66
C THR A 105 5.52 -20.41 -6.10
N ALA A 106 6.77 -20.19 -5.72
CA ALA A 106 7.49 -18.99 -6.13
C ALA A 106 7.41 -18.77 -7.65
N GLY A 107 7.03 -17.57 -8.08
CA GLY A 107 6.87 -17.17 -9.48
C GLY A 107 5.65 -17.78 -10.18
N ASP A 108 4.58 -18.10 -9.45
CA ASP A 108 3.31 -18.56 -10.04
C ASP A 108 2.35 -17.42 -10.45
N HIS A 109 2.77 -16.16 -10.25
CA HIS A 109 2.08 -14.94 -10.65
C HIS A 109 3.04 -13.97 -11.36
N LEU A 110 2.54 -12.78 -11.71
CA LEU A 110 3.34 -11.71 -12.30
C LEU A 110 4.34 -11.16 -11.28
N LEU A 111 5.50 -10.75 -11.76
CA LEU A 111 6.57 -10.18 -10.95
C LEU A 111 6.95 -8.79 -11.46
N ILE A 112 7.24 -7.87 -10.56
CA ILE A 112 8.03 -6.67 -10.80
C ILE A 112 9.47 -7.14 -11.04
N SER A 113 9.96 -6.94 -12.27
CA SER A 113 11.28 -7.42 -12.70
C SER A 113 12.34 -6.33 -12.68
N GLU A 114 11.97 -5.07 -12.89
CA GLU A 114 12.94 -3.97 -12.88
C GLU A 114 12.26 -2.66 -12.48
N VAL A 115 12.90 -1.85 -11.65
CA VAL A 115 12.46 -0.49 -11.33
C VAL A 115 13.63 0.45 -11.50
N CYS A 116 13.52 1.43 -12.39
CA CYS A 116 14.52 2.49 -12.53
C CYS A 116 14.15 3.66 -11.62
N ILE A 117 15.04 3.94 -10.66
CA ILE A 117 14.82 4.85 -9.53
C ILE A 117 15.81 6.03 -9.55
N LEU A 118 16.62 6.18 -10.59
CA LEU A 118 17.55 7.31 -10.76
C LEU A 118 17.57 7.72 -12.24
N GLY A 119 17.65 9.02 -12.49
CA GLY A 119 17.72 9.59 -13.84
C GLY A 119 16.47 10.33 -14.28
N ASP A 120 15.53 10.58 -13.35
CA ASP A 120 14.28 11.38 -13.38
C ASP A 120 13.45 11.21 -14.67
N SER A 121 13.99 11.66 -15.81
CA SER A 121 13.46 11.40 -17.14
C SER A 121 13.31 9.92 -17.51
N GLY A 122 14.16 9.03 -16.96
CA GLY A 122 14.19 7.60 -17.29
C GLY A 122 13.39 6.68 -16.37
N GLU A 123 12.71 7.19 -15.34
CA GLU A 123 12.01 6.33 -14.37
C GLU A 123 10.99 5.38 -15.03
N PHE A 124 11.00 4.11 -14.61
CA PHE A 124 10.06 3.11 -15.09
C PHE A 124 9.87 1.95 -14.12
N ILE A 125 8.79 1.21 -14.34
CA ILE A 125 8.48 -0.06 -13.69
C ILE A 125 8.33 -1.11 -14.79
N GLU A 126 9.02 -2.24 -14.67
CA GLU A 126 8.88 -3.40 -15.55
C GLU A 126 8.20 -4.54 -14.80
N LEU A 127 7.25 -5.18 -15.48
CA LEU A 127 6.63 -6.43 -15.06
C LEU A 127 7.09 -7.56 -15.98
N TRP A 128 7.25 -8.75 -15.40
CA TRP A 128 7.51 -9.99 -16.08
C TRP A 128 6.43 -11.03 -15.74
N ASN A 129 6.00 -11.80 -16.73
CA ASN A 129 5.11 -12.94 -16.54
C ASN A 129 5.93 -14.25 -16.59
N PRO A 130 6.34 -14.82 -15.45
CA PRO A 130 7.03 -16.12 -15.41
C PRO A 130 6.11 -17.31 -15.75
N THR A 131 4.79 -17.09 -15.77
CA THR A 131 3.84 -18.19 -15.91
C THR A 131 3.77 -18.71 -17.34
N SER A 132 3.14 -19.88 -17.50
CA SER A 132 2.93 -20.50 -18.80
C SER A 132 1.74 -19.95 -19.59
N GLN A 133 0.99 -18.99 -19.03
CA GLN A 133 -0.25 -18.47 -19.62
C GLN A 133 -0.20 -16.96 -19.80
N GLU A 134 -0.95 -16.45 -20.78
CA GLU A 134 -1.25 -15.02 -20.89
C GLU A 134 -2.10 -14.59 -19.69
N VAL A 135 -1.75 -13.44 -19.08
CA VAL A 135 -2.49 -12.84 -17.98
C VAL A 135 -3.21 -11.60 -18.48
N ASP A 136 -4.51 -11.50 -18.17
CA ASP A 136 -5.31 -10.29 -18.40
C ASP A 136 -5.13 -9.33 -17.22
N LEU A 137 -4.67 -8.11 -17.50
CA LEU A 137 -4.34 -7.10 -16.49
C LEU A 137 -5.52 -6.18 -16.15
N SER A 138 -6.72 -6.43 -16.70
CA SER A 138 -7.87 -5.52 -16.56
C SER A 138 -8.20 -5.18 -15.10
N ASP A 139 -8.01 -6.12 -14.17
CA ASP A 139 -8.28 -5.95 -12.74
C ASP A 139 -7.01 -5.75 -11.90
N TYR A 140 -5.89 -5.39 -12.55
CA TYR A 140 -4.62 -5.12 -11.90
C TYR A 140 -4.37 -3.61 -11.75
N TYR A 141 -3.64 -3.29 -10.70
CA TYR A 141 -3.34 -1.94 -10.25
C TYR A 141 -1.88 -1.85 -9.83
N VAL A 142 -1.31 -0.65 -9.95
CA VAL A 142 0.04 -0.34 -9.48
C VAL A 142 -0.03 0.88 -8.57
N ALA A 143 0.66 0.82 -7.44
CA ALA A 143 0.81 1.94 -6.52
C ALA A 143 2.21 1.98 -5.90
N ASP A 144 2.59 3.14 -5.38
CA ASP A 144 3.90 3.40 -4.74
C ASP A 144 3.79 3.74 -3.24
N ASN A 145 2.58 3.63 -2.67
CA ASN A 145 2.30 4.06 -1.31
C ASN A 145 1.64 2.96 -0.47
N SER A 146 2.06 2.83 0.78
CA SER A 146 1.60 1.80 1.73
C SER A 146 0.08 1.82 2.00
N ALA A 147 -0.60 2.94 1.75
CA ALA A 147 -2.04 3.08 1.95
C ALA A 147 -2.91 2.58 0.77
N TYR A 148 -2.33 2.01 -0.30
CA TYR A 148 -3.03 1.63 -1.53
C TYR A 148 -4.32 0.84 -1.29
N TYR A 149 -4.30 -0.10 -0.34
CA TYR A 149 -5.43 -0.99 -0.04
C TYR A 149 -6.67 -0.25 0.48
N LYS A 150 -6.53 1.01 0.90
CA LYS A 150 -7.65 1.85 1.34
C LYS A 150 -8.57 2.28 0.20
N LEU A 151 -8.20 2.06 -1.07
CA LEU A 151 -9.08 2.31 -2.23
C LEU A 151 -10.43 1.57 -2.13
N THR A 152 -10.49 0.46 -1.38
CA THR A 152 -11.71 -0.34 -1.18
C THR A 152 -12.72 0.34 -0.24
N SER A 153 -12.28 1.35 0.51
CA SER A 153 -13.06 2.04 1.54
C SER A 153 -13.48 3.46 1.17
N GLY A 154 -13.08 3.95 0.00
CA GLY A 154 -13.37 5.29 -0.49
C GLY A 154 -12.20 5.85 -1.31
N PRO A 155 -12.23 7.16 -1.62
CA PRO A 155 -11.12 7.82 -2.30
C PRO A 155 -9.81 7.59 -1.56
N TRP A 156 -8.83 7.03 -2.25
CA TRP A 156 -7.49 6.87 -1.73
C TRP A 156 -6.84 8.24 -1.50
N ASN A 157 -6.11 8.34 -0.41
CA ASN A 157 -5.34 9.52 -0.05
C ASN A 157 -3.95 9.02 0.40
N PRO A 158 -2.88 9.32 -0.37
CA PRO A 158 -1.54 8.90 0.00
C PRO A 158 -1.13 9.50 1.33
N THR A 159 -0.29 8.78 2.06
CA THR A 159 0.33 9.30 3.27
C THR A 159 1.57 10.15 2.93
N GLN A 160 1.80 11.19 3.73
CA GLN A 160 2.98 12.07 3.74
C GLN A 160 3.33 12.93 2.50
N THR A 161 2.96 12.58 1.26
CA THR A 161 3.58 13.22 0.08
C THR A 161 2.62 13.60 -1.06
N ALA A 162 1.77 14.59 -0.82
CA ALA A 162 0.86 15.07 -1.87
C ALA A 162 1.58 15.44 -3.19
N GLY A 163 1.19 14.76 -4.28
CA GLY A 163 1.61 15.06 -5.64
C GLY A 163 2.81 14.28 -6.18
N THR A 164 3.43 13.40 -5.39
CA THR A 164 4.44 12.43 -5.89
C THR A 164 3.90 11.01 -5.95
N ASP A 165 2.97 10.63 -5.08
CA ASP A 165 2.43 9.26 -5.05
C ASP A 165 1.42 8.96 -6.17
N PHE A 166 1.24 7.68 -6.49
CA PHE A 166 0.22 7.19 -7.41
C PHE A 166 -0.45 5.87 -7.00
N LEU A 167 -1.69 5.73 -7.48
CA LEU A 167 -2.48 4.50 -7.53
C LEU A 167 -3.26 4.52 -8.84
N VAL A 168 -2.82 3.68 -9.77
CA VAL A 168 -3.37 3.59 -11.13
C VAL A 168 -3.75 2.15 -11.45
N ARG A 169 -4.50 1.96 -12.54
CA ARG A 169 -4.90 0.65 -13.07
C ARG A 169 -4.56 0.51 -14.54
N PHE A 170 -4.44 -0.73 -14.99
CA PHE A 170 -4.28 -0.99 -16.42
C PHE A 170 -5.59 -0.70 -17.18
N PRO A 171 -5.51 -0.25 -18.44
CA PRO A 171 -6.64 -0.24 -19.36
C PRO A 171 -7.26 -1.63 -19.49
N ALA A 172 -8.59 -1.67 -19.65
CA ALA A 172 -9.28 -2.94 -19.88
C ALA A 172 -8.79 -3.61 -21.19
N GLY A 173 -8.54 -4.91 -21.11
CA GLY A 173 -8.01 -5.71 -22.22
C GLY A 173 -6.49 -5.60 -22.41
N THR A 174 -5.76 -4.90 -21.54
CA THR A 174 -4.30 -5.03 -21.49
C THR A 174 -3.93 -6.44 -21.07
N LYS A 175 -3.03 -7.08 -21.80
CA LYS A 175 -2.60 -8.45 -21.53
C LYS A 175 -1.08 -8.57 -21.56
N LEU A 176 -0.58 -9.49 -20.76
CA LEU A 176 0.84 -9.85 -20.72
C LEU A 176 1.01 -11.33 -21.05
N ALA A 177 1.62 -11.58 -22.21
CA ALA A 177 1.87 -12.94 -22.70
C ALA A 177 2.78 -13.73 -21.74
N ALA A 178 2.67 -15.06 -21.77
CA ALA A 178 3.56 -15.96 -21.05
C ALA A 178 5.04 -15.68 -21.39
N GLY A 179 5.89 -15.55 -20.38
CA GLY A 179 7.31 -15.19 -20.51
C GLY A 179 7.57 -13.75 -20.96
N GLY A 180 6.53 -12.95 -21.22
CA GLY A 180 6.63 -11.59 -21.72
C GLY A 180 6.98 -10.58 -20.62
N VAL A 181 7.46 -9.42 -21.06
CA VAL A 181 7.69 -8.25 -20.21
C VAL A 181 6.82 -7.07 -20.65
N LEU A 182 6.48 -6.21 -19.70
CA LEU A 182 5.69 -5.00 -19.90
C LEU A 182 6.34 -3.84 -19.15
N VAL A 183 6.50 -2.69 -19.81
CA VAL A 183 7.12 -1.51 -19.19
C VAL A 183 6.09 -0.41 -19.00
N ILE A 184 6.09 0.20 -17.82
CA ILE A 184 5.34 1.41 -17.46
C ILE A 184 6.36 2.54 -17.30
N GLY A 185 6.40 3.48 -18.25
CA GLY A 185 7.23 4.67 -18.11
C GLY A 185 6.60 5.66 -17.12
N ALA A 186 7.37 6.11 -16.13
CA ALA A 186 6.87 7.08 -15.15
C ALA A 186 6.90 8.52 -15.68
N ASN A 187 7.72 8.80 -16.70
CA ASN A 187 7.77 10.11 -17.36
C ASN A 187 7.36 10.01 -18.85
N PRO A 188 6.20 10.57 -19.25
CA PRO A 188 5.70 10.47 -20.62
C PRO A 188 6.58 11.15 -21.68
N ALA A 189 7.43 12.12 -21.31
CA ALA A 189 8.32 12.81 -22.24
C ALA A 189 9.78 12.34 -22.16
N GLY A 190 10.22 11.86 -20.98
CA GLY A 190 11.61 11.52 -20.71
C GLY A 190 12.04 10.14 -21.20
N PHE A 191 11.18 9.13 -21.05
CA PHE A 191 11.58 7.73 -21.25
C PHE A 191 12.13 7.43 -22.65
N GLU A 192 11.47 7.92 -23.71
CA GLU A 192 11.91 7.69 -25.09
C GLU A 192 13.27 8.33 -25.37
N THR A 193 13.50 9.52 -24.81
CA THR A 193 14.77 10.23 -24.94
C THR A 193 15.90 9.44 -24.30
N GLU A 194 15.64 8.83 -23.15
CA GLU A 194 16.64 8.10 -22.38
C GLU A 194 17.00 6.74 -23.00
N TYR A 195 15.98 5.96 -23.39
CA TYR A 195 16.21 4.58 -23.83
C TYR A 195 16.13 4.36 -25.34
N GLY A 196 15.70 5.36 -26.11
CA GLY A 196 15.48 5.23 -27.56
C GLY A 196 14.40 4.19 -27.91
N LYS A 197 13.47 3.94 -26.99
CA LYS A 197 12.41 2.92 -27.09
C LYS A 197 11.10 3.45 -26.50
N CYS A 198 10.00 2.83 -26.86
CA CYS A 198 8.70 3.09 -26.26
C CYS A 198 8.41 2.09 -25.13
N PRO A 199 7.84 2.55 -24.00
CA PRO A 199 7.28 1.65 -23.01
C PRO A 199 5.94 1.11 -23.51
N THR A 200 5.39 0.13 -22.80
CA THR A 200 4.08 -0.43 -23.11
C THR A 200 2.95 0.52 -22.69
N LEU A 201 3.09 1.14 -21.51
CA LEU A 201 2.18 2.16 -21.00
C LEU A 201 2.96 3.31 -20.34
N TYR A 202 2.28 4.44 -20.10
CA TYR A 202 2.82 5.57 -19.33
C TYR A 202 1.96 5.92 -18.12
N LEU A 203 2.59 6.41 -17.06
CA LEU A 203 1.90 7.22 -16.05
C LEU A 203 1.59 8.58 -16.67
N ASN A 204 0.30 8.95 -16.74
CA ASN A 204 -0.14 10.22 -17.30
C ASN A 204 -1.45 10.70 -16.65
N THR A 205 -1.44 11.90 -16.09
CA THR A 205 -2.61 12.49 -15.40
C THR A 205 -3.77 12.79 -16.34
N ALA A 206 -3.51 12.94 -17.65
CA ALA A 206 -4.54 13.17 -18.65
C ALA A 206 -5.31 11.89 -19.05
N ALA A 207 -4.86 10.70 -18.61
CA ALA A 207 -5.37 9.39 -19.06
C ALA A 207 -5.45 9.25 -20.61
N ALA A 208 -4.65 10.03 -21.33
CA ALA A 208 -4.63 10.08 -22.79
C ALA A 208 -3.36 9.41 -23.33
N PRO A 209 -3.42 8.74 -24.49
CA PRO A 209 -2.23 8.18 -25.12
C PRO A 209 -1.18 9.27 -25.40
N VAL A 210 0.08 8.89 -25.24
CA VAL A 210 1.25 9.71 -25.60
C VAL A 210 1.82 9.18 -26.91
N THR A 211 2.42 10.05 -27.73
CA THR A 211 3.10 9.59 -28.95
C THR A 211 4.54 9.23 -28.63
N CYS A 212 4.96 8.01 -28.99
CA CYS A 212 6.35 7.57 -28.93
C CYS A 212 6.69 6.82 -30.23
N GLY A 213 7.86 7.11 -30.83
CA GLY A 213 8.25 6.53 -32.12
C GLY A 213 7.22 6.75 -33.23
N GLY A 214 6.41 7.81 -33.14
CA GLY A 214 5.31 8.12 -34.06
C GLY A 214 4.03 7.31 -33.85
N ASN A 215 3.95 6.45 -32.83
CA ASN A 215 2.78 5.61 -32.52
C ASN A 215 2.17 6.01 -31.17
N PRO A 216 0.84 5.87 -31.00
CA PRO A 216 0.19 6.09 -29.71
C PRO A 216 0.54 4.96 -28.73
N VAL A 217 1.06 5.34 -27.56
CA VAL A 217 1.27 4.47 -26.39
C VAL A 217 0.18 4.82 -25.36
N PRO A 218 -0.61 3.85 -24.89
CA PRO A 218 -1.69 4.11 -23.94
C PRO A 218 -1.16 4.58 -22.57
N ALA A 219 -1.99 5.32 -21.85
CA ALA A 219 -1.75 5.66 -20.46
C ALA A 219 -2.29 4.58 -19.51
N MET A 220 -1.67 4.45 -18.35
CA MET A 220 -2.35 3.89 -17.16
C MET A 220 -3.54 4.78 -16.80
N LEU A 221 -4.59 4.17 -16.21
CA LEU A 221 -5.82 4.87 -15.87
C LEU A 221 -5.87 5.19 -14.38
N ILE A 222 -6.41 6.35 -14.03
CA ILE A 222 -6.72 6.71 -12.64
C ILE A 222 -8.10 6.13 -12.32
N PRO A 223 -8.22 5.13 -11.42
CA PRO A 223 -9.54 4.61 -11.04
C PRO A 223 -10.31 5.65 -10.21
N PRO A 224 -11.64 5.52 -10.07
CA PRO A 224 -12.45 6.50 -9.32
C PRO A 224 -11.97 6.77 -7.88
N ASN A 225 -11.40 5.75 -7.23
CA ASN A 225 -10.85 5.84 -5.88
C ASN A 225 -9.31 5.91 -5.86
N GLY A 226 -8.65 6.16 -6.98
CA GLY A 226 -7.20 6.35 -7.06
C GLY A 226 -6.81 7.78 -7.36
N SER A 227 -5.51 8.03 -7.41
CA SER A 227 -4.94 9.32 -7.82
C SER A 227 -3.56 9.12 -8.42
N LEU A 228 -3.07 10.11 -9.16
CA LEU A 228 -1.73 10.11 -9.73
C LEU A 228 -1.16 11.51 -9.53
N GLY A 229 0.01 11.60 -8.89
CA GLY A 229 0.80 12.82 -8.78
C GLY A 229 1.19 13.40 -10.15
N ASP A 230 1.46 14.70 -10.20
CA ASP A 230 1.80 15.43 -11.43
C ASP A 230 3.29 15.80 -11.54
N LYS A 231 4.11 15.36 -10.58
CA LYS A 231 5.56 15.59 -10.54
C LYS A 231 6.33 14.51 -11.30
N PHE A 232 6.13 14.44 -12.60
CA PHE A 232 6.85 13.50 -13.47
C PHE A 232 8.38 13.66 -13.37
N GLY A 233 9.08 12.53 -13.26
CA GLY A 233 10.51 12.44 -12.99
C GLY A 233 10.90 12.66 -11.53
N SER A 234 9.91 12.66 -10.63
CA SER A 234 10.09 12.51 -9.20
C SER A 234 8.91 11.73 -8.61
N LEU A 235 8.29 10.88 -9.44
CA LEU A 235 7.21 9.99 -8.98
C LEU A 235 7.82 8.81 -8.24
N LEU A 236 9.05 8.41 -8.59
CA LEU A 236 9.79 7.39 -7.86
C LEU A 236 10.88 8.05 -7.02
N SER A 237 10.98 7.66 -5.76
CA SER A 237 11.95 8.22 -4.82
C SER A 237 13.27 7.46 -4.89
N ASN A 238 14.36 8.18 -5.19
CA ASN A 238 15.73 7.67 -5.16
C ASN A 238 16.13 7.03 -3.81
N ASN A 239 15.60 7.59 -2.72
CA ASN A 239 16.08 7.32 -1.36
C ASN A 239 15.40 6.11 -0.73
N ARG A 240 14.08 6.02 -0.90
CA ARG A 240 13.22 4.99 -0.30
C ARG A 240 11.82 5.09 -0.88
N GLU A 241 11.22 3.94 -1.14
CA GLU A 241 9.82 3.81 -1.53
C GLU A 241 9.44 2.33 -1.56
N MET A 242 8.23 2.07 -2.03
CA MET A 242 7.77 0.76 -2.45
C MET A 242 7.05 0.83 -3.79
N ILE A 243 6.94 -0.30 -4.47
CA ILE A 243 5.99 -0.52 -5.56
C ILE A 243 5.19 -1.77 -5.23
N ILE A 244 3.89 -1.72 -5.45
CA ILE A 244 2.99 -2.85 -5.32
C ILE A 244 2.23 -3.03 -6.64
N LEU A 245 2.28 -4.26 -7.17
CA LEU A 245 1.29 -4.77 -8.11
C LEU A 245 0.21 -5.48 -7.30
N PHE A 246 -1.05 -5.13 -7.49
CA PHE A 246 -2.16 -5.78 -6.80
C PHE A 246 -3.36 -5.96 -7.71
N SER A 247 -4.28 -6.85 -7.34
CA SER A 247 -5.52 -7.09 -8.07
C SER A 247 -6.74 -6.76 -7.22
N TRP A 248 -7.76 -6.19 -7.88
CA TRP A 248 -9.03 -5.85 -7.26
C TRP A 248 -10.16 -5.78 -8.30
N ASP A 249 -11.26 -6.48 -8.03
CA ASP A 249 -12.41 -6.56 -8.94
C ASP A 249 -13.29 -5.27 -8.96
N GLY A 250 -12.91 -4.25 -8.19
CA GLY A 250 -13.66 -3.00 -8.08
C GLY A 250 -14.78 -3.00 -7.03
N SER A 251 -14.99 -4.12 -6.33
CA SER A 251 -16.12 -4.30 -5.40
C SER A 251 -15.78 -5.04 -4.10
N ALA A 252 -14.76 -5.89 -4.10
CA ALA A 252 -14.35 -6.64 -2.92
C ALA A 252 -13.91 -5.69 -1.79
N SER A 253 -14.16 -6.09 -0.54
CA SER A 253 -13.73 -5.30 0.63
C SER A 253 -12.21 -5.28 0.83
N THR A 254 -11.50 -6.21 0.20
CA THR A 254 -10.05 -6.34 0.25
C THR A 254 -9.47 -6.46 -1.17
N VAL A 255 -8.17 -6.18 -1.27
CA VAL A 255 -7.35 -6.42 -2.47
C VAL A 255 -6.55 -7.70 -2.28
N LYS A 256 -6.00 -8.22 -3.38
CA LYS A 256 -4.98 -9.27 -3.32
C LYS A 256 -3.67 -8.73 -3.83
N ASP A 257 -2.63 -8.92 -3.04
CA ASP A 257 -1.28 -8.47 -3.41
C ASP A 257 -0.75 -9.44 -4.47
N VAL A 258 -0.02 -8.95 -5.47
CA VAL A 258 0.47 -9.79 -6.58
C VAL A 258 1.98 -9.83 -6.59
N ASP A 259 2.64 -8.69 -6.44
CA ASP A 259 4.07 -8.64 -6.16
C ASP A 259 4.37 -7.29 -5.51
N TYR A 260 5.42 -7.25 -4.72
CA TYR A 260 5.85 -6.11 -3.94
C TYR A 260 7.36 -5.93 -4.10
N VAL A 261 7.83 -4.70 -4.08
CA VAL A 261 9.24 -4.40 -3.85
C VAL A 261 9.35 -3.13 -3.04
N THR A 262 10.32 -3.07 -2.13
CA THR A 262 10.67 -1.85 -1.40
C THR A 262 12.17 -1.66 -1.42
N TRP A 263 12.61 -0.42 -1.29
CA TRP A 263 14.03 -0.07 -1.19
C TRP A 263 14.27 1.04 -0.18
N GLY A 264 15.54 1.27 0.12
CA GLY A 264 15.98 2.24 1.11
C GLY A 264 15.97 1.69 2.55
N ASP A 265 16.80 2.32 3.38
CA ASP A 265 17.12 1.87 4.74
C ASP A 265 16.19 2.42 5.82
N GLN A 266 15.25 3.32 5.48
CA GLN A 266 14.31 3.87 6.45
C GLN A 266 12.97 3.13 6.42
N PHE A 267 12.53 2.71 7.61
CA PHE A 267 11.42 1.79 7.85
C PHE A 267 10.20 2.50 8.46
N ASP A 268 9.96 3.76 8.11
CA ASP A 268 8.81 4.48 8.67
C ASP A 268 7.48 3.89 8.15
N ASP A 269 6.37 4.20 8.84
CA ASP A 269 5.07 3.57 8.60
C ASP A 269 4.51 3.79 7.19
N ASP A 270 5.09 4.73 6.45
CA ASP A 270 4.57 5.18 5.16
C ASP A 270 5.40 4.69 3.97
N THR A 271 6.65 4.27 4.18
CA THR A 271 7.53 3.77 3.11
C THR A 271 7.38 2.27 2.82
N ARG A 272 6.67 1.53 3.69
CA ARG A 272 6.49 0.08 3.56
C ARG A 272 5.09 -0.38 3.92
N MET A 273 4.59 -1.35 3.17
CA MET A 273 3.29 -1.96 3.41
C MET A 273 3.28 -2.77 4.70
N ASP A 274 2.24 -2.62 5.54
CA ASP A 274 1.91 -3.59 6.59
C ASP A 274 0.42 -3.46 6.93
N LYS A 275 -0.37 -4.48 6.60
CA LYS A 275 -1.81 -4.56 6.86
C LYS A 275 -2.14 -5.38 8.11
N THR A 276 -1.15 -5.67 8.95
CA THR A 276 -1.37 -6.41 10.21
C THR A 276 -2.39 -5.69 11.10
N GLY A 277 -3.45 -6.40 11.46
CA GLY A 277 -4.54 -5.86 12.29
C GLY A 277 -5.61 -5.08 11.50
N VAL A 278 -5.47 -4.95 10.18
CA VAL A 278 -6.55 -4.42 9.32
C VAL A 278 -7.58 -5.53 9.09
N ALA A 279 -8.86 -5.23 9.34
CA ALA A 279 -9.93 -6.19 9.19
C ALA A 279 -10.01 -6.75 7.76
N GLY A 280 -10.06 -8.07 7.62
CA GLY A 280 -10.13 -8.76 6.33
C GLY A 280 -8.77 -9.17 5.74
N TYR A 281 -7.66 -8.65 6.27
CA TYR A 281 -6.32 -9.01 5.86
C TYR A 281 -5.64 -9.97 6.86
N GLN A 282 -4.80 -10.85 6.34
CA GLN A 282 -3.79 -11.56 7.11
C GLN A 282 -2.69 -10.59 7.55
N GLY A 283 -1.91 -10.98 8.55
CA GLY A 283 -0.74 -10.22 8.98
C GLY A 283 0.39 -10.33 7.96
N ASP A 284 0.97 -9.19 7.63
CA ASP A 284 2.14 -9.11 6.75
C ASP A 284 3.43 -9.23 7.58
N THR A 285 4.57 -9.34 6.91
CA THR A 285 5.86 -9.18 7.56
C THR A 285 6.01 -7.75 8.06
N ALA A 286 6.19 -7.60 9.38
CA ALA A 286 6.33 -6.29 10.02
C ALA A 286 7.39 -5.44 9.31
N ARG A 287 7.11 -4.15 9.11
CA ARG A 287 7.96 -3.21 8.32
C ARG A 287 9.44 -3.29 8.64
N ALA A 288 9.77 -3.31 9.93
CA ALA A 288 11.15 -3.38 10.44
C ALA A 288 11.88 -4.71 10.12
N SER A 289 11.15 -5.75 9.73
CA SER A 289 11.67 -7.06 9.32
C SER A 289 11.70 -7.26 7.81
N GLN A 290 11.04 -6.39 7.03
CA GLN A 290 11.11 -6.41 5.57
C GLN A 290 12.53 -6.03 5.12
N LYS A 291 12.96 -6.55 3.98
CA LYS A 291 14.33 -6.37 3.50
C LYS A 291 14.32 -5.70 2.13
N GLY A 292 14.75 -4.45 2.06
CA GLY A 292 14.72 -3.68 0.82
C GLY A 292 15.71 -4.16 -0.24
N ALA A 293 15.38 -3.89 -1.50
CA ALA A 293 16.25 -4.11 -2.64
C ALA A 293 17.49 -3.21 -2.55
N PRO A 294 18.65 -3.69 -3.04
CA PRO A 294 19.86 -2.91 -3.00
C PRO A 294 19.81 -1.86 -4.10
N THR A 295 19.68 -0.58 -3.74
CA THR A 295 19.66 0.51 -4.72
C THR A 295 21.03 0.84 -5.25
N GLY A 296 22.12 0.51 -4.55
CA GLY A 296 23.45 1.04 -4.91
C GLY A 296 23.54 2.59 -4.92
N PHE A 297 22.47 3.29 -4.56
CA PHE A 297 22.43 4.73 -4.37
C PHE A 297 23.16 5.07 -3.08
N VAL A 298 24.02 6.08 -3.14
CA VAL A 298 24.78 6.56 -1.99
C VAL A 298 24.38 8.01 -1.76
N PRO A 299 23.51 8.30 -0.75
CA PRO A 299 23.00 9.65 -0.49
C PRO A 299 24.08 10.71 -0.27
N ASP A 300 25.30 10.29 0.07
CA ASP A 300 26.42 11.15 0.48
C ASP A 300 27.53 11.28 -0.60
N ALA A 301 27.31 10.76 -1.81
CA ALA A 301 28.28 10.85 -2.90
C ALA A 301 28.35 12.24 -3.58
N GLY A 302 27.60 13.23 -3.07
CA GLY A 302 27.53 14.57 -3.66
C GLY A 302 26.84 14.60 -5.03
N VAL A 303 26.17 13.52 -5.41
CA VAL A 303 25.29 13.46 -6.59
C VAL A 303 23.96 14.05 -6.12
N PRO A 304 23.53 15.22 -6.64
CA PRO A 304 22.18 15.71 -6.40
C PRO A 304 21.18 14.63 -6.81
N ASP A 305 19.99 14.61 -6.22
CA ASP A 305 18.87 13.72 -6.55
C ASP A 305 18.43 13.72 -8.04
N GLY A 306 19.17 14.36 -8.96
CA GLY A 306 18.90 14.38 -10.40
C GLY A 306 20.17 14.50 -11.26
N GLY A 307 21.23 13.75 -10.98
CA GLY A 307 22.47 13.82 -11.79
C GLY A 307 23.36 12.57 -11.88
N GLY A 308 22.92 11.43 -11.33
CA GLY A 308 23.64 10.15 -11.41
C GLY A 308 23.39 9.42 -12.73
N ALA A 309 24.23 8.44 -13.06
CA ALA A 309 23.89 7.46 -14.10
C ALA A 309 22.57 6.76 -13.72
N ASN A 310 21.73 6.43 -14.71
CA ASN A 310 20.50 5.71 -14.41
C ASN A 310 20.82 4.44 -13.67
N LEU A 311 20.10 4.23 -12.58
CA LEU A 311 20.22 3.04 -11.78
C LEU A 311 18.84 2.41 -11.67
N SER A 312 18.80 1.11 -11.92
CA SER A 312 17.64 0.28 -11.64
C SER A 312 17.96 -0.76 -10.58
N ILE A 313 16.91 -1.23 -9.90
CA ILE A 313 16.93 -2.49 -9.19
C ILE A 313 16.30 -3.54 -10.10
N GLU A 314 17.03 -4.61 -10.38
CA GLU A 314 16.64 -5.66 -11.33
C GLU A 314 16.54 -7.00 -10.59
N ARG A 315 15.42 -7.70 -10.75
CA ARG A 315 15.17 -9.01 -10.16
C ARG A 315 16.06 -10.05 -10.85
N CYS A 316 16.80 -10.81 -10.06
CA CYS A 316 17.72 -11.85 -10.48
C CYS A 316 17.43 -13.23 -9.87
N THR A 317 16.60 -13.29 -8.84
CA THR A 317 16.12 -14.54 -8.25
C THR A 317 14.63 -14.39 -8.01
N ILE A 318 13.88 -15.48 -8.19
CA ILE A 318 12.44 -15.50 -7.92
C ILE A 318 12.24 -15.61 -6.41
N GLU A 319 11.65 -14.58 -5.79
CA GLU A 319 11.01 -14.58 -4.46
C GLU A 319 11.82 -15.25 -3.35
N SER A 320 13.08 -14.84 -3.22
CA SER A 320 14.01 -15.41 -2.25
C SER A 320 13.46 -15.32 -0.83
N SER A 321 13.25 -16.48 -0.20
CA SER A 321 12.77 -16.61 1.19
C SER A 321 11.36 -16.07 1.46
N GLU A 322 10.56 -15.83 0.43
CA GLU A 322 9.16 -15.48 0.59
C GLU A 322 8.36 -16.62 1.27
N LYS A 323 7.43 -16.24 2.16
CA LYS A 323 6.45 -17.16 2.71
C LYS A 323 5.32 -17.36 1.69
N LEU A 324 5.28 -18.56 1.12
CA LEU A 324 4.30 -18.97 0.11
C LEU A 324 2.86 -19.18 0.65
N SER A 325 2.59 -18.84 1.91
CA SER A 325 1.28 -19.01 2.53
C SER A 325 1.12 -18.11 3.75
N GLY A 326 -0.13 -17.86 4.15
CA GLY A 326 -0.45 -17.11 5.36
C GLY A 326 -0.43 -15.58 5.18
N GLY A 327 -0.32 -15.09 3.95
CA GLY A 327 -0.41 -13.68 3.61
C GLY A 327 -1.64 -13.33 2.76
N ASN A 328 -1.61 -12.13 2.20
CA ASN A 328 -2.69 -11.52 1.41
C ASN A 328 -2.48 -11.63 -0.10
N GLY A 329 -1.43 -12.32 -0.53
CA GLY A 329 -1.04 -12.52 -1.91
C GLY A 329 -2.10 -13.27 -2.73
N LEU A 330 -2.01 -13.14 -4.05
CA LEU A 330 -2.95 -13.69 -5.03
C LEU A 330 -3.16 -15.21 -4.83
N THR A 331 -2.07 -15.91 -4.49
CA THR A 331 -2.01 -17.35 -4.23
C THR A 331 -1.84 -17.68 -2.73
N GLY A 332 -1.93 -16.68 -1.85
CA GLY A 332 -1.81 -16.81 -0.40
C GLY A 332 -0.45 -16.43 0.18
N HIS A 333 0.47 -15.98 -0.66
CA HIS A 333 1.82 -15.54 -0.28
C HIS A 333 1.78 -14.30 0.63
N ASP A 334 2.86 -14.10 1.39
CA ASP A 334 3.16 -12.85 2.08
C ASP A 334 4.24 -12.10 1.29
N GLU A 335 3.82 -11.30 0.32
CA GLU A 335 4.69 -10.54 -0.60
C GLU A 335 5.74 -9.67 0.13
N THR A 336 5.44 -9.26 1.37
CA THR A 336 6.34 -8.44 2.18
C THR A 336 7.46 -9.22 2.88
N SER A 337 7.41 -10.55 2.82
CA SER A 337 8.40 -11.43 3.45
C SER A 337 9.60 -11.74 2.59
N GLU A 338 9.55 -11.41 1.29
CA GLU A 338 10.66 -11.63 0.36
C GLU A 338 11.93 -10.90 0.84
N ASP A 339 13.07 -11.57 0.70
CA ASP A 339 14.39 -10.95 0.85
C ASP A 339 14.79 -10.24 -0.45
N PHE A 340 14.31 -9.01 -0.65
CA PHE A 340 14.63 -8.26 -1.88
C PHE A 340 16.13 -7.98 -2.03
N SER A 341 16.91 -8.01 -0.93
CA SER A 341 18.37 -7.90 -0.99
C SER A 341 19.05 -9.11 -1.67
N ALA A 342 18.38 -10.26 -1.67
CA ALA A 342 18.81 -11.49 -2.33
C ALA A 342 18.17 -11.66 -3.72
N SER A 343 16.94 -11.17 -3.90
CA SER A 343 16.24 -11.29 -5.17
C SER A 343 16.60 -10.22 -6.18
N PHE A 344 16.90 -9.00 -5.75
CA PHE A 344 17.23 -7.88 -6.64
C PHE A 344 18.71 -7.52 -6.60
N LYS A 345 19.18 -6.88 -7.67
CA LYS A 345 20.52 -6.29 -7.76
C LYS A 345 20.42 -4.87 -8.31
N ALA A 346 21.30 -3.98 -7.86
CA ALA A 346 21.49 -2.69 -8.51
C ALA A 346 22.14 -2.89 -9.89
N SER A 347 21.61 -2.21 -10.90
CA SER A 347 22.16 -2.15 -12.26
C SER A 347 22.40 -0.70 -12.67
N GLN A 348 23.60 -0.40 -13.17
CA GLN A 348 23.95 0.92 -13.73
C GLN A 348 23.58 1.05 -15.22
N SER A 349 22.88 0.06 -15.76
CA SER A 349 22.49 0.03 -17.16
C SER A 349 21.08 -0.56 -17.22
N PRO A 350 20.05 0.24 -16.93
CA PRO A 350 18.68 -0.25 -16.95
C PRO A 350 18.31 -0.81 -18.32
N THR A 351 17.52 -1.88 -18.34
CA THR A 351 17.21 -2.64 -19.55
C THR A 351 15.71 -2.77 -19.80
N PRO A 352 14.96 -1.66 -19.91
CA PRO A 352 13.51 -1.76 -20.07
C PRO A 352 13.13 -2.55 -21.34
N GLY A 353 12.17 -3.44 -21.15
CA GLY A 353 11.65 -4.35 -22.16
C GLY A 353 12.53 -5.58 -22.37
N VAL A 354 13.43 -5.89 -21.43
CA VAL A 354 14.35 -7.04 -21.50
C VAL A 354 14.36 -7.76 -20.17
N LYS A 355 13.84 -8.99 -20.15
CA LYS A 355 13.95 -9.87 -18.99
C LYS A 355 15.42 -10.05 -18.59
N ALA A 356 15.71 -9.84 -17.31
CA ALA A 356 17.03 -10.05 -16.72
C ALA A 356 17.62 -11.42 -17.07
N THR A 357 18.89 -11.43 -17.48
CA THR A 357 19.58 -12.68 -17.89
C THR A 357 19.87 -13.64 -16.74
N CYS A 358 19.79 -13.15 -15.50
CA CYS A 358 19.92 -13.93 -14.28
C CYS A 358 18.62 -14.64 -13.87
N LEU A 359 17.46 -14.25 -14.44
CA LEU A 359 16.19 -14.95 -14.24
C LEU A 359 16.08 -16.18 -15.17
N PRO A 360 15.41 -17.25 -14.73
CA PRO A 360 15.18 -18.44 -15.55
C PRO A 360 14.32 -18.12 -16.79
#